data_AF-A0A1G3PD76-F1
#
_entry.id   AF-A0A1G3PD76-F1
#
_cell.length_a   1.000
_cell.length_b   1.000
_cell.length_c   1.000
_cell.angle_alpha   90.00
_cell.angle_beta   90.00
_cell.angle_gamma   90.00
#
_symmetry.space_group_name_H-M   'P 1'
#
loop_
_entity.id
_entity.type
_entity.pdbx_description
1 polymer ?
#
loop_
_entity_poly.entity_id
_entity_poly.type
_entity_poly.pdbx_seq_one_letter_code
_entity_poly.pdbx_strand_id
1 'polypeptide(L)'
;MKKLYIDIFDYFERLISSIEDFRKQTISVGNHTLYPAEMHMIAFIKDNPGKNMTDLADIIGITKGGVSQMVTKLCKKKFITKYRSPTNCKEVFFKLTNDGEFIYSEHKRFHEEELSDVEKLLAQNYTDDEIKVIIRFLNDSNEYIRKTHSSLI
;
A
#
# COMPACT_ATOMS: atom_id res chain seq x y z
N MET A 1 9.13 -4.45 35.09
CA MET A 1 8.04 -4.76 34.12
C MET A 1 7.53 -3.53 33.39
N LYS A 2 7.08 -2.43 34.04
CA LYS A 2 6.52 -1.25 33.32
C LYS A 2 7.42 -0.59 32.27
N LYS A 3 8.75 -0.61 32.43
CA LYS A 3 9.68 0.05 31.50
C LYS A 3 9.68 -0.58 30.10
N LEU A 4 9.74 -1.90 30.01
CA LEU A 4 9.76 -2.62 28.73
C LEU A 4 8.47 -2.41 27.90
N TYR A 5 7.31 -2.27 28.56
CA TYR A 5 6.03 -1.97 27.90
C TYR A 5 5.97 -0.54 27.36
N ILE A 6 6.63 0.41 28.02
CA ILE A 6 6.74 1.78 27.53
C ILE A 6 7.72 1.82 26.35
N ASP A 7 8.86 1.12 26.48
CA ASP A 7 9.88 1.08 25.43
C ASP A 7 9.32 0.52 24.12
N ILE A 8 8.58 -0.61 24.15
CA ILE A 8 8.00 -1.19 22.93
C ILE A 8 6.99 -0.23 22.25
N PHE A 9 6.23 0.53 23.05
CA PHE A 9 5.31 1.53 22.52
C PHE A 9 6.06 2.68 21.85
N ASP A 10 7.11 3.21 22.47
CA ASP A 10 7.94 4.27 21.90
C ASP A 10 8.63 3.84 20.60
N TYR A 11 9.14 2.60 20.53
CA TYR A 11 9.70 2.06 19.29
C TYR A 11 8.64 1.90 18.20
N PHE A 12 7.42 1.49 18.58
CA PHE A 12 6.31 1.34 17.63
C PHE A 12 5.87 2.69 17.06
N GLU A 13 5.71 3.71 17.89
CA GLU A 13 5.40 5.08 17.47
C GLU A 13 6.48 5.66 16.54
N ARG A 14 7.76 5.46 16.87
CA ARG A 14 8.88 5.88 16.01
C ARG A 14 8.88 5.17 14.67
N LEU A 15 8.56 3.88 14.65
CA LEU A 15 8.43 3.11 13.41
C LEU A 15 7.28 3.65 12.55
N ILE A 16 6.10 3.87 13.14
CA ILE A 16 4.96 4.46 12.45
C ILE A 16 5.32 5.83 11.86
N SER A 17 5.90 6.72 12.66
CA SER A 17 6.32 8.05 12.19
C SER A 17 7.32 7.97 11.03
N SER A 18 8.28 7.05 11.11
CA SER A 18 9.28 6.86 10.04
C SER A 18 8.63 6.36 8.75
N ILE A 19 7.67 5.42 8.86
CA ILE A 19 6.89 4.92 7.72
C ILE A 19 6.03 6.04 7.12
N GLU A 20 5.39 6.87 7.95
CA GLU A 20 4.59 8.00 7.47
C GLU A 20 5.43 9.03 6.73
N ASP A 21 6.60 9.37 7.24
CA ASP A 21 7.51 10.31 6.59
C ASP A 21 8.05 9.76 5.29
N PHE A 22 8.36 8.47 5.22
CA PHE A 22 8.70 7.79 3.97
C PHE A 22 7.55 7.90 2.95
N ARG A 23 6.29 7.68 3.37
CA ARG A 23 5.11 7.77 2.49
C ARG A 23 4.84 9.19 1.96
N LYS A 24 5.33 10.22 2.65
CA LYS A 24 5.23 11.63 2.23
C LYS A 24 6.31 12.02 1.21
N GLN A 25 7.30 11.18 0.97
CA GLN A 25 8.34 11.43 -0.02
C GLN A 25 7.92 10.89 -1.38
N THR A 26 8.35 11.57 -2.44
CA THR A 26 8.16 11.10 -3.81
C THR A 26 9.39 10.34 -4.29
N ILE A 27 9.15 9.27 -5.03
CA ILE A 27 10.18 8.48 -5.70
C ILE A 27 10.23 8.91 -7.16
N SER A 28 11.43 8.99 -7.72
CA SER A 28 11.67 9.22 -9.14
C SER A 28 11.84 7.89 -9.85
N VAL A 29 11.02 7.64 -10.88
CA VAL A 29 11.06 6.43 -11.70
C VAL A 29 11.04 6.83 -13.16
N GLY A 30 12.16 6.62 -13.84
CA GLY A 30 12.39 7.20 -15.17
C GLY A 30 12.18 8.71 -15.16
N ASN A 31 11.27 9.21 -16.00
CA ASN A 31 10.92 10.63 -16.10
C ASN A 31 9.70 11.01 -15.23
N HIS A 32 9.29 10.15 -14.30
CA HIS A 32 8.11 10.35 -13.47
C HIS A 32 8.48 10.53 -12.00
N THR A 33 7.76 11.41 -11.32
CA THR A 33 7.83 11.58 -9.87
C THR A 33 6.48 11.22 -9.27
N LEU A 34 6.48 10.26 -8.34
CA LEU A 34 5.26 9.73 -7.75
C LEU A 34 5.44 9.33 -6.29
N TYR A 35 4.36 9.39 -5.52
CA TYR A 35 4.33 8.89 -4.16
C TYR A 35 4.26 7.34 -4.17
N PRO A 36 4.81 6.65 -3.16
CA PRO A 36 4.69 5.19 -3.03
C PRO A 36 3.24 4.70 -3.15
N ALA A 37 2.29 5.43 -2.53
CA ALA A 37 0.87 5.10 -2.60
C ALA A 37 0.28 5.18 -4.02
N GLU A 38 0.81 6.05 -4.89
CA GLU A 38 0.42 6.11 -6.30
C GLU A 38 0.91 4.87 -7.05
N MET A 39 2.15 4.46 -6.77
CA MET A 39 2.76 3.27 -7.38
C MET A 39 2.03 1.99 -6.96
N HIS A 40 1.71 1.83 -5.68
CA HIS A 40 0.94 0.70 -5.18
C HIS A 40 -0.45 0.65 -5.80
N MET A 41 -1.13 1.80 -5.98
CA MET A 41 -2.44 1.84 -6.64
C MET A 41 -2.36 1.44 -8.12
N ILE A 42 -1.29 1.82 -8.84
CA ILE A 42 -1.04 1.37 -10.22
C ILE A 42 -0.91 -0.15 -10.26
N ALA A 43 -0.08 -0.73 -9.39
CA ALA A 43 0.09 -2.17 -9.30
C ALA A 43 -1.21 -2.89 -8.94
N PHE A 44 -1.94 -2.35 -7.96
CA PHE A 44 -3.21 -2.89 -7.53
C PHE A 44 -4.26 -2.93 -8.65
N ILE A 45 -4.35 -1.88 -9.48
CA ILE A 45 -5.24 -1.84 -10.66
C ILE A 45 -4.83 -2.90 -11.70
N LYS A 46 -3.52 -3.10 -11.90
CA LYS A 46 -3.00 -4.10 -12.85
C LYS A 46 -3.28 -5.53 -12.40
N ASP A 47 -3.09 -5.81 -11.13
CA ASP A 47 -3.27 -7.14 -10.54
C ASP A 47 -4.76 -7.51 -10.36
N ASN A 48 -5.66 -6.52 -10.44
CA ASN A 48 -7.11 -6.70 -10.30
C ASN A 48 -7.87 -6.19 -11.54
N PRO A 49 -7.68 -6.80 -12.72
CA PRO A 49 -8.35 -6.37 -13.94
C PRO A 49 -9.87 -6.50 -13.82
N GLY A 50 -10.59 -5.55 -14.41
CA GLY A 50 -12.07 -5.57 -14.44
C GLY A 50 -12.74 -5.17 -13.12
N LYS A 51 -11.99 -4.64 -12.15
CA LYS A 51 -12.55 -4.07 -10.92
C LYS A 51 -12.98 -2.62 -11.10
N ASN A 52 -14.17 -2.30 -10.58
CA ASN A 52 -14.68 -0.93 -10.55
C ASN A 52 -14.22 -0.21 -9.27
N MET A 53 -14.55 1.08 -9.15
CA MET A 53 -14.14 1.90 -7.99
C MET A 53 -14.58 1.33 -6.63
N THR A 54 -15.77 0.74 -6.56
CA THR A 54 -16.28 0.13 -5.32
C THR A 54 -15.43 -1.07 -4.94
N ASP A 55 -15.17 -1.96 -5.90
CA ASP A 55 -14.33 -3.13 -5.67
C ASP A 55 -12.94 -2.75 -5.18
N LEU A 56 -12.33 -1.72 -5.79
CA LEU A 56 -11.00 -1.26 -5.39
C LEU A 56 -11.01 -0.74 -3.94
N ALA A 57 -12.05 -0.01 -3.54
CA ALA A 57 -12.19 0.50 -2.17
C ALA A 57 -12.31 -0.62 -1.15
N ASP A 58 -13.14 -1.62 -1.46
CA ASP A 58 -13.42 -2.74 -0.55
C ASP A 58 -12.18 -3.62 -0.35
N ILE A 59 -11.38 -3.86 -1.40
CA ILE A 59 -10.16 -4.67 -1.30
C ILE A 59 -9.03 -3.91 -0.59
N ILE A 60 -8.84 -2.62 -0.88
CA ILE A 60 -7.76 -1.82 -0.28
C ILE A 60 -8.09 -1.44 1.18
N GLY A 61 -9.37 -1.46 1.57
CA GLY A 61 -9.81 -1.10 2.91
C GLY A 61 -9.77 0.41 3.18
N ILE A 62 -9.92 1.23 2.13
CA ILE A 62 -10.01 2.70 2.24
C ILE A 62 -11.37 3.20 1.73
N THR A 63 -11.73 4.43 2.08
CA THR A 63 -13.02 5.01 1.65
C THR A 63 -13.09 5.17 0.13
N LYS A 64 -14.30 5.05 -0.44
CA LYS A 64 -14.55 5.32 -1.87
C LYS A 64 -14.07 6.72 -2.29
N GLY A 65 -14.16 7.70 -1.38
CA GLY A 65 -13.63 9.05 -1.59
C GLY A 65 -12.10 9.05 -1.76
N GLY A 66 -11.38 8.32 -0.91
CA GLY A 66 -9.93 8.16 -0.99
C GLY A 66 -9.49 7.49 -2.29
N VAL A 67 -10.13 6.37 -2.68
CA VAL A 67 -9.84 5.73 -3.98
C VAL A 67 -10.14 6.67 -5.15
N SER A 68 -11.28 7.36 -5.12
CA SER A 68 -11.69 8.29 -6.18
C SER A 68 -10.69 9.44 -6.39
N GLN A 69 -10.18 10.01 -5.30
CA GLN A 69 -9.12 11.02 -5.36
C GLN A 69 -7.84 10.45 -5.98
N MET A 70 -7.41 9.27 -5.53
CA MET A 70 -6.20 8.62 -6.04
C MET A 70 -6.31 8.29 -7.53
N VAL A 71 -7.37 7.62 -7.94
CA VAL A 71 -7.65 7.27 -9.34
C VAL A 71 -7.72 8.52 -10.22
N THR A 72 -8.37 9.58 -9.74
CA THR A 72 -8.42 10.86 -10.47
C THR A 72 -7.03 11.45 -10.66
N LYS A 73 -6.18 11.39 -9.64
CA LYS A 73 -4.78 11.83 -9.72
C LYS A 73 -3.99 11.01 -10.73
N LEU A 74 -4.11 9.69 -10.69
CA LEU A 74 -3.43 8.78 -11.64
C LEU A 74 -3.90 8.99 -13.09
N CYS A 75 -5.19 9.24 -13.33
CA CYS A 75 -5.69 9.62 -14.66
C CYS A 75 -5.07 10.94 -15.13
N LYS A 76 -5.00 11.96 -14.27
CA LYS A 76 -4.38 13.26 -14.61
C LYS A 76 -2.90 13.11 -14.95
N LYS A 77 -2.20 12.22 -14.24
CA LYS A 77 -0.79 11.87 -14.51
C LYS A 77 -0.61 10.90 -15.69
N LYS A 78 -1.70 10.51 -16.37
CA LYS A 78 -1.73 9.61 -17.52
C LYS A 78 -1.17 8.20 -17.28
N PHE A 79 -1.12 7.73 -16.03
CA PHE A 79 -0.72 6.35 -15.73
C PHE A 79 -1.85 5.34 -15.95
N ILE A 80 -3.10 5.78 -15.79
CA ILE A 80 -4.28 4.94 -15.99
C ILE A 80 -5.30 5.66 -16.86
N THR A 81 -6.14 4.90 -17.55
CA THR A 81 -7.29 5.41 -18.28
C THR A 81 -8.58 4.73 -17.85
N LYS A 82 -9.69 5.46 -18.01
CA LYS A 82 -11.04 5.00 -17.69
C LYS A 82 -11.66 4.36 -18.93
N TYR A 83 -12.37 3.26 -18.74
CA TYR A 83 -13.22 2.69 -19.77
C TYR A 83 -14.56 2.25 -19.18
N ARG A 84 -15.56 2.09 -20.04
CA ARG A 84 -16.86 1.53 -19.67
C ARG A 84 -17.02 0.19 -20.37
N SER A 85 -17.57 -0.78 -19.66
CA SER A 85 -17.88 -2.08 -20.27
C SER A 85 -19.02 -1.91 -21.28
N PRO A 86 -18.97 -2.58 -22.45
CA PRO A 86 -20.08 -2.61 -23.40
C PRO A 86 -21.38 -3.15 -22.77
N THR A 87 -21.27 -4.01 -21.76
CA THR A 87 -22.41 -4.68 -21.11
C THR A 87 -22.90 -3.97 -19.85
N ASN A 88 -22.12 -3.05 -19.29
CA ASN A 88 -22.48 -2.26 -18.12
C ASN A 88 -21.94 -0.83 -18.25
N CYS A 89 -22.71 0.03 -18.92
CA CYS A 89 -22.36 1.43 -19.16
C CYS A 89 -22.45 2.32 -17.91
N LYS A 90 -23.01 1.81 -16.80
CA LYS A 90 -23.16 2.54 -15.53
C LYS A 90 -21.87 2.53 -14.71
N GLU A 91 -21.03 1.52 -14.90
CA GLU A 91 -19.78 1.36 -14.16
C GLU A 91 -18.56 1.84 -14.94
N VAL A 92 -17.58 2.35 -14.20
CA VAL A 92 -16.31 2.83 -14.72
C VAL A 92 -15.21 1.91 -14.22
N PHE A 93 -14.42 1.41 -15.17
CA PHE A 93 -13.29 0.53 -14.95
C PHE A 93 -11.98 1.23 -15.33
N PHE A 94 -10.86 0.66 -14.91
CA PHE A 94 -9.53 1.25 -15.08
C PHE A 94 -8.58 0.25 -15.74
N LYS A 95 -7.69 0.77 -16.58
CA LYS A 95 -6.57 0.03 -17.15
C LYS A 95 -5.33 0.92 -17.20
N LEU A 96 -4.16 0.30 -17.17
CA LEU A 96 -2.90 1.03 -17.30
C LEU A 96 -2.72 1.59 -18.72
N THR A 97 -2.00 2.69 -18.81
CA THR A 97 -1.38 3.18 -20.06
C THR A 97 0.03 2.60 -20.19
N ASN A 98 0.74 2.90 -21.28
CA ASN A 98 2.15 2.50 -21.42
C ASN A 98 3.03 3.02 -20.27
N ASP A 99 2.85 4.29 -19.87
CA ASP A 99 3.57 4.86 -18.73
C ASP A 99 3.17 4.14 -17.42
N GLY A 100 1.89 3.78 -17.26
CA GLY A 100 1.43 2.99 -16.12
C GLY A 100 2.08 1.60 -16.07
N GLU A 101 2.19 0.91 -17.21
CA GLU A 101 2.85 -0.41 -17.31
C GLU A 101 4.34 -0.32 -16.98
N PHE A 102 5.02 0.75 -17.41
CA PHE A 102 6.41 1.02 -17.03
C PHE A 102 6.57 1.23 -15.52
N ILE A 103 5.70 2.03 -14.90
CA ILE A 103 5.72 2.22 -13.45
C ILE A 103 5.43 0.90 -12.71
N TYR A 104 4.53 0.07 -13.24
CA TYR A 104 4.23 -1.23 -12.67
C TYR A 104 5.42 -2.20 -12.72
N SER A 105 6.18 -2.23 -13.83
CA SER A 105 7.36 -3.08 -13.92
C SER A 105 8.43 -2.64 -12.92
N GLU A 106 8.64 -1.33 -12.78
CA GLU A 106 9.59 -0.79 -11.80
C GLU A 106 9.16 -1.06 -10.36
N HIS A 107 7.85 -0.96 -10.07
CA HIS A 107 7.30 -1.36 -8.77
C HIS A 107 7.60 -2.82 -8.43
N LYS A 108 7.41 -3.74 -9.40
CA LYS A 108 7.73 -5.16 -9.18
C LYS A 108 9.21 -5.37 -8.89
N ARG A 109 10.08 -4.71 -9.66
CA ARG A 109 11.53 -4.75 -9.45
C ARG A 109 11.90 -4.24 -8.05
N PHE A 110 11.39 -3.09 -7.64
CA PHE A 110 11.61 -2.55 -6.30
C PHE A 110 11.08 -3.48 -5.22
N HIS A 111 9.88 -4.04 -5.39
CA HIS A 111 9.35 -4.98 -4.41
C HIS A 111 10.20 -6.24 -4.27
N GLU A 112 10.72 -6.79 -5.36
CA GLU A 112 11.61 -7.96 -5.32
C GLU A 112 12.93 -7.62 -4.59
N GLU A 113 13.50 -6.45 -4.86
CA GLU A 113 14.69 -5.94 -4.17
C GLU A 113 14.43 -5.69 -2.67
N GLU A 114 13.35 -5.00 -2.32
CA GLU A 114 12.93 -4.72 -0.94
C GLU A 114 12.64 -6.00 -0.16
N LEU A 115 11.91 -6.95 -0.76
CA LEU A 115 11.63 -8.25 -0.14
C LEU A 115 12.93 -9.00 0.13
N SER A 116 13.86 -8.99 -0.82
CA SER A 116 15.18 -9.61 -0.64
C SER A 116 15.97 -8.99 0.52
N ASP A 117 15.93 -7.67 0.67
CA ASP A 117 16.67 -6.98 1.73
C ASP A 117 16.02 -7.14 3.11
N VAL A 118 14.68 -7.11 3.18
CA VAL A 118 13.93 -7.45 4.41
C VAL A 118 14.19 -8.90 4.81
N GLU A 119 14.16 -9.83 3.86
CA GLU A 119 14.40 -11.25 4.13
C GLU A 119 15.83 -11.48 4.65
N LYS A 120 16.84 -10.83 4.05
CA LYS A 120 18.23 -10.83 4.57
C LYS A 120 18.31 -10.25 5.97
N LEU A 121 17.70 -9.08 6.21
CA LEU A 121 17.68 -8.44 7.53
C LEU A 121 17.08 -9.38 8.58
N LEU A 122 15.94 -10.02 8.26
CA LEU A 122 15.26 -10.93 9.17
C LEU A 122 16.09 -12.19 9.44
N ALA A 123 16.58 -12.85 8.38
CA ALA A 123 17.34 -14.07 8.48
C ALA A 123 18.70 -13.89 9.18
N GLN A 124 19.32 -12.70 9.08
CA GLN A 124 20.61 -12.42 9.73
C GLN A 124 20.48 -12.10 11.22
N ASN A 125 19.35 -11.52 11.64
CA ASN A 125 19.23 -10.93 12.98
C ASN A 125 18.24 -11.65 13.90
N TYR A 126 17.40 -12.54 13.37
CA TYR A 126 16.33 -13.18 14.13
C TYR A 126 16.24 -14.67 13.80
N THR A 127 15.85 -15.44 14.81
CA THR A 127 15.46 -16.84 14.65
C THR A 127 14.01 -16.96 14.18
N ASP A 128 13.65 -18.11 13.62
CA ASP A 128 12.27 -18.39 13.19
C ASP A 128 11.23 -18.20 14.30
N ASP A 129 11.58 -18.55 15.54
CA ASP A 129 10.67 -18.41 16.68
C ASP A 129 10.49 -16.94 17.11
N GLU A 130 11.54 -16.13 17.03
CA GLU A 130 11.43 -14.67 17.24
C GLU A 130 10.58 -14.02 16.15
N ILE A 131 10.77 -14.42 14.88
CA ILE A 131 9.95 -13.94 13.76
C ILE A 131 8.47 -14.27 13.98
N LYS A 132 8.15 -15.51 14.42
CA LYS A 132 6.76 -15.89 14.75
C LYS A 132 6.16 -15.01 15.85
N VAL A 133 6.96 -14.67 16.87
CA VAL A 133 6.51 -13.76 17.95
C VAL A 133 6.25 -12.36 17.42
N ILE A 134 7.12 -11.83 16.55
CA ILE A 134 6.95 -10.52 15.89
C ILE A 134 5.68 -10.51 15.04
N ILE A 135 5.46 -11.53 14.21
CA ILE A 135 4.25 -11.64 13.37
C ILE A 135 2.99 -11.62 14.23
N ARG A 136 2.96 -12.40 15.31
CA ARG A 136 1.81 -12.40 16.24
C ARG A 136 1.57 -11.01 16.83
N PHE A 137 2.63 -10.35 17.32
CA PHE A 137 2.52 -9.01 17.89
C PHE A 137 1.98 -7.97 16.89
N LEU A 138 2.46 -7.99 15.64
CA LEU A 138 2.00 -7.08 14.59
C LEU A 138 0.52 -7.31 14.25
N ASN A 139 0.09 -8.57 14.17
CA ASN A 139 -1.31 -8.91 13.93
C ASN A 139 -2.23 -8.44 15.07
N ASP A 140 -1.86 -8.73 16.31
CA ASP A 140 -2.62 -8.30 17.50
C ASP A 140 -2.75 -6.77 17.56
N SER A 141 -1.66 -6.06 17.24
CA SER A 141 -1.62 -4.58 17.19
C SER A 141 -2.53 -4.03 16.10
N ASN A 142 -2.49 -4.60 14.90
CA ASN A 142 -3.34 -4.18 13.78
C ASN A 142 -4.84 -4.41 14.08
N GLU A 143 -5.20 -5.54 14.71
CA GLU A 143 -6.57 -5.78 15.15
C GLU A 143 -7.04 -4.77 16.19
N TYR A 144 -6.20 -4.46 17.18
CA TYR A 144 -6.51 -3.48 18.21
C TYR A 144 -6.79 -2.10 17.61
N ILE A 145 -5.96 -1.64 16.69
CA ILE A 145 -6.13 -0.35 15.99
C ILE A 145 -7.46 -0.32 15.22
N ARG A 146 -7.77 -1.38 14.45
CA ARG A 146 -9.05 -1.47 13.71
C ARG A 146 -10.26 -1.43 14.63
N LYS A 147 -10.24 -2.15 15.74
CA LYS A 147 -11.34 -2.17 16.73
C LYS A 147 -11.52 -0.80 17.37
N THR A 148 -10.43 -0.16 17.78
CA THR A 148 -10.45 1.15 18.47
C THR A 148 -10.93 2.27 17.54
N HIS A 149 -10.53 2.28 16.27
CA HIS A 149 -11.04 3.22 15.27
C HIS A 149 -12.52 2.99 14.92
N SER A 150 -13.01 1.74 14.99
CA SER A 150 -14.42 1.42 14.76
C SER A 150 -15.33 1.84 15.92
N SER A 151 -14.78 2.02 17.12
CA SER A 151 -15.50 2.47 18.32
C SER A 151 -15.48 4.00 18.55
N LEU A 152 -14.82 4.76 17.67
CA LEU A 152 -14.70 6.23 17.74
C LEU A 152 -15.50 6.95 16.64
N ILE A 153 -16.35 6.22 15.90
CA ILE A 153 -17.32 6.72 14.91
C ILE A 153 -18.67 6.08 15.24
#